data_AF-A0A9D9E6G9-F1
#
_entry.id   AF-A0A9D9E6G9-F1
#
_cell.length_a   1.000
_cell.length_b   1.000
_cell.length_c   1.000
_cell.angle_alpha   90.00
_cell.angle_beta   90.00
_cell.angle_gamma   90.00
#
_symmetry.space_group_name_H-M   'P 1'
#
loop_
_entity.id
_entity.type
_entity.pdbx_description
1 polymer ?
#
loop_
_entity_poly.entity_id
_entity_poly.type
_entity_poly.pdbx_seq_one_letter_code
_entity_poly.pdbx_strand_id
1 'polypeptide(L)'
;MRRVLVFAIILVCALSSLSATYEFGTTGLSFTWAPIDPLFKESRAYQYNNNVAFRYLMAPSDTKYLATDILVADKTANEGQGGYKRLSFKDPNTGNNAYWNLKAAINAGLFRFSWHNYLQLELYLHGGLNTIFGAYGGVDVLGFDGFYGAGASLSVFDIVTLRFGFHHFSGHWGDETLNDFYSKAETANYKYSGLTEYTRNNSWLFDISIQPVSWFRVFAEVELPQHVGWIRPAAHVPADTVKNTSEESPDADKPLSDYIYRQEGLVNSNDEYPSSYKAWRIGVGAEVEIPIPTVGLAYLALDMQFHQDGKINLETLQYEEDRPWDFEYTIALGMSLQEDERMPEVTIEVAWHDGRFPLLNFFFQESRYFSAGILLTL
;
A
#
# COMPACT_ATOMS: atom_id res chain seq x y z
N MET A 1 22.27 29.67 -26.29
CA MET A 1 21.96 28.42 -27.02
C MET A 1 23.10 27.40 -27.04
N ARG A 2 24.30 27.66 -27.62
CA ARG A 2 25.39 26.67 -27.69
C ARG A 2 25.83 26.07 -26.33
N ARG A 3 25.94 26.88 -25.27
CA ARG A 3 26.33 26.38 -23.92
C ARG A 3 25.25 25.52 -23.25
N VAL A 4 23.97 25.83 -23.50
CA VAL A 4 22.83 25.04 -23.01
C VAL A 4 22.76 23.70 -23.73
N LEU A 5 23.03 23.68 -25.05
CA LEU A 5 23.09 22.46 -25.83
C LEU A 5 24.25 21.55 -25.40
N VAL A 6 25.44 22.11 -25.16
CA VAL A 6 26.59 21.35 -24.66
C VAL A 6 26.33 20.80 -23.25
N PHE A 7 25.72 21.60 -22.36
CA PHE A 7 25.35 21.13 -21.03
C PHE A 7 24.28 20.04 -21.08
N ALA A 8 23.26 20.18 -21.95
CA ALA A 8 22.24 19.16 -22.17
C ALA A 8 22.82 17.87 -22.76
N ILE A 9 23.78 17.96 -23.69
CA ILE A 9 24.47 16.77 -24.25
C ILE A 9 25.34 16.11 -23.18
N ILE A 10 26.09 16.87 -22.38
CA ILE A 10 26.88 16.32 -21.26
C ILE A 10 25.96 15.67 -20.23
N LEU A 11 24.82 16.29 -19.92
CA LEU A 11 23.83 15.73 -19.01
C LEU A 11 23.21 14.45 -19.59
N VAL A 12 22.82 14.43 -20.87
CA VAL A 12 22.28 13.24 -21.54
C VAL A 12 23.34 12.12 -21.62
N CYS A 13 24.59 12.44 -21.92
CA CYS A 13 25.68 11.46 -21.93
C CYS A 13 25.98 10.93 -20.52
N ALA A 14 25.96 11.80 -19.49
CA ALA A 14 26.12 11.41 -18.10
C ALA A 14 24.94 10.56 -17.61
N LEU A 15 23.70 10.92 -17.98
CA LEU A 15 22.49 10.16 -17.68
C LEU A 15 22.46 8.82 -18.43
N SER A 16 22.95 8.74 -19.68
CA SER A 16 23.06 7.47 -20.41
C SER A 16 24.09 6.51 -19.82
N SER A 17 25.08 7.01 -19.07
CA SER A 17 25.98 6.16 -18.27
C SER A 17 25.39 5.70 -16.94
N LEU A 18 24.23 6.25 -16.52
CA LEU A 18 23.54 5.83 -15.28
C LEU A 18 22.76 4.52 -15.42
N SER A 19 22.75 3.89 -16.59
CA SER A 19 22.23 2.52 -16.78
C SER A 19 23.31 1.54 -17.25
N ALA A 20 24.58 1.91 -17.07
CA ALA A 20 25.71 1.08 -17.49
C ALA A 20 25.98 -0.04 -16.47
N THR A 21 26.22 -1.25 -17.00
CA THR A 21 26.79 -2.37 -16.22
C THR A 21 28.29 -2.39 -16.41
N TYR A 22 29.04 -2.39 -15.32
CA TYR A 22 30.50 -2.48 -15.27
C TYR A 22 30.91 -3.88 -14.83
N GLU A 23 31.64 -4.59 -15.67
CA GLU A 23 32.20 -5.91 -15.34
C GLU A 23 33.65 -5.78 -14.86
N PHE A 24 33.96 -6.38 -13.71
CA PHE A 24 35.30 -6.32 -13.11
C PHE A 24 36.16 -7.52 -13.54
N GLY A 25 36.66 -7.46 -14.78
CA GLY A 25 37.57 -8.48 -15.33
C GLY A 25 36.96 -9.88 -15.34
N THR A 26 37.76 -10.92 -15.07
CA THR A 26 37.31 -12.33 -15.08
C THR A 26 36.71 -12.81 -13.75
N THR A 27 36.47 -11.90 -12.79
CA THR A 27 36.03 -12.26 -11.43
C THR A 27 34.55 -12.64 -11.35
N GLY A 28 33.78 -12.36 -12.41
CA GLY A 28 32.33 -12.51 -12.42
C GLY A 28 31.59 -11.45 -11.60
N LEU A 29 32.29 -10.45 -11.07
CA LEU A 29 31.68 -9.33 -10.38
C LEU A 29 31.19 -8.29 -11.40
N SER A 30 29.96 -7.84 -11.24
CA SER A 30 29.41 -6.72 -12.00
C SER A 30 28.71 -5.71 -11.09
N PHE A 31 28.60 -4.48 -11.59
CA PHE A 31 27.90 -3.40 -10.95
C PHE A 31 27.01 -2.67 -11.95
N THR A 32 25.73 -2.51 -11.62
CA THR A 32 24.74 -1.86 -12.47
C THR A 32 24.17 -0.65 -11.74
N TRP A 33 24.25 0.52 -12.37
CA TRP A 33 23.51 1.71 -11.94
C TRP A 33 22.07 1.63 -12.44
N ALA A 34 21.13 2.04 -11.59
CA ALA A 34 19.70 2.13 -11.89
C ALA A 34 19.19 0.93 -12.71
N PRO A 35 19.30 -0.31 -12.20
CA PRO A 35 18.79 -1.49 -12.90
C PRO A 35 17.29 -1.30 -13.17
N ILE A 36 16.87 -1.65 -14.39
CA ILE A 36 15.50 -1.46 -14.86
C ILE A 36 14.58 -2.47 -14.16
N ASP A 37 14.93 -3.76 -14.24
CA ASP A 37 14.17 -4.79 -13.54
C ASP A 37 14.57 -4.86 -12.08
N PRO A 38 13.67 -4.73 -11.09
CA PRO A 38 14.01 -4.90 -9.69
C PRO A 38 14.30 -6.37 -9.33
N LEU A 39 15.22 -6.62 -8.39
CA LEU A 39 15.53 -7.99 -7.93
C LEU A 39 14.33 -8.63 -7.23
N PHE A 40 13.63 -7.84 -6.42
CA PHE A 40 12.43 -8.29 -5.72
C PHE A 40 11.19 -7.81 -6.48
N LYS A 41 10.46 -8.75 -7.05
CA LYS A 41 9.18 -8.50 -7.70
C LYS A 41 8.08 -8.51 -6.65
N GLU A 42 7.21 -7.51 -6.64
CA GLU A 42 6.02 -7.57 -5.80
C GLU A 42 4.98 -8.51 -6.41
N SER A 43 4.03 -8.92 -5.59
CA SER A 43 2.86 -9.66 -6.05
C SER A 43 2.09 -8.86 -7.11
N ARG A 44 1.76 -9.49 -8.24
CA ARG A 44 0.93 -8.89 -9.30
C ARG A 44 -0.49 -8.62 -8.80
N ALA A 45 -0.99 -9.43 -7.85
CA ALA A 45 -2.32 -9.31 -7.26
C ALA A 45 -2.38 -8.36 -6.05
N TYR A 46 -1.24 -7.90 -5.52
CA TYR A 46 -1.23 -6.94 -4.42
C TYR A 46 -1.70 -5.56 -4.88
N GLN A 47 -2.66 -4.97 -4.16
CA GLN A 47 -3.30 -3.70 -4.56
C GLN A 47 -2.30 -2.53 -4.61
N TYR A 48 -1.35 -2.50 -3.67
CA TYR A 48 -0.32 -1.47 -3.56
C TYR A 48 1.01 -1.87 -4.21
N ASN A 49 1.00 -2.81 -5.17
CA ASN A 49 2.20 -3.10 -5.95
C ASN A 49 2.66 -1.87 -6.77
N ASN A 50 3.95 -1.81 -7.07
CA ASN A 50 4.59 -0.67 -7.73
C ASN A 50 4.42 -0.72 -9.26
N ASN A 51 3.18 -0.68 -9.74
CA ASN A 51 2.86 -0.49 -11.15
C ASN A 51 2.00 0.76 -11.38
N VAL A 52 1.92 1.16 -12.64
CA VAL A 52 0.89 2.10 -13.08
C VAL A 52 -0.33 1.26 -13.45
N ALA A 53 -1.51 1.65 -12.99
CA ALA A 53 -2.74 0.91 -13.27
C ALA A 53 -3.91 1.87 -13.54
N PHE A 54 -4.75 1.48 -14.49
CA PHE A 54 -6.08 2.05 -14.67
C PHE A 54 -7.09 0.91 -14.72
N ARG A 55 -7.95 0.83 -13.71
CA ARG A 55 -8.90 -0.27 -13.53
C ARG A 55 -10.32 0.24 -13.33
N TYR A 56 -11.27 -0.49 -13.88
CA TYR A 56 -12.67 -0.42 -13.51
C TYR A 56 -12.93 -1.45 -12.40
N LEU A 57 -13.59 -1.04 -11.33
CA LEU A 57 -13.96 -1.88 -10.19
C LEU A 57 -15.48 -1.96 -10.13
N MET A 58 -16.01 -3.15 -9.90
CA MET A 58 -17.44 -3.41 -9.77
C MET A 58 -17.71 -4.23 -8.52
N ALA A 59 -18.26 -3.59 -7.50
CA ALA A 59 -18.68 -4.21 -6.26
C ALA A 59 -20.12 -4.78 -6.36
N PRO A 60 -20.49 -5.77 -5.53
CA PRO A 60 -21.89 -6.16 -5.37
C PRO A 60 -22.74 -4.97 -4.91
N SER A 61 -24.03 -4.99 -5.24
CA SER A 61 -24.95 -3.90 -4.86
C SER A 61 -25.36 -3.92 -3.38
N ASP A 62 -24.82 -4.85 -2.57
CA ASP A 62 -24.99 -4.85 -1.12
C ASP A 62 -24.18 -3.69 -0.53
N THR A 63 -24.89 -2.80 0.19
CA THR A 63 -24.36 -1.53 0.68
C THR A 63 -23.16 -1.69 1.60
N LYS A 64 -23.03 -2.85 2.26
CA LYS A 64 -21.90 -3.13 3.14
C LYS A 64 -20.56 -3.27 2.40
N TYR A 65 -20.57 -3.43 1.07
CA TYR A 65 -19.35 -3.49 0.26
C TYR A 65 -19.05 -2.18 -0.47
N LEU A 66 -19.85 -1.13 -0.23
CA LEU A 66 -19.75 0.14 -0.93
C LEU A 66 -19.04 1.17 -0.06
N ALA A 67 -18.07 1.88 -0.64
CA ALA A 67 -17.42 3.03 -0.02
C ALA A 67 -18.41 4.21 0.09
N THR A 68 -19.21 4.21 1.16
CA THR A 68 -20.32 5.17 1.36
C THR A 68 -20.24 5.88 2.71
N ASP A 69 -19.38 5.40 3.60
CA ASP A 69 -19.16 5.94 4.94
C ASP A 69 -17.73 6.47 5.09
N ILE A 70 -17.58 7.50 5.91
CA ILE A 70 -16.29 7.91 6.46
C ILE A 70 -16.21 7.56 7.94
N LEU A 71 -15.00 7.37 8.45
CA LEU A 71 -14.75 7.17 9.87
C LEU A 71 -14.47 8.51 10.55
N VAL A 72 -15.21 8.79 11.62
CA VAL A 72 -15.01 9.99 12.44
C VAL A 72 -14.82 9.62 13.89
N ALA A 73 -14.06 10.45 14.61
CA ALA A 73 -13.99 10.40 16.06
C ALA A 73 -15.22 11.08 16.68
N ASP A 74 -15.90 10.39 17.60
CA ASP A 74 -17.11 10.86 18.27
C ASP A 74 -16.95 10.76 19.80
N LYS A 75 -16.98 11.92 20.47
CA LYS A 75 -16.90 12.04 21.94
C LYS A 75 -18.11 11.48 22.67
N THR A 76 -19.22 11.24 21.96
CA THR A 76 -20.49 10.78 22.52
C THR A 76 -20.75 9.29 22.35
N ALA A 77 -19.89 8.59 21.60
CA ALA A 77 -20.10 7.18 21.27
C ALA A 77 -20.13 6.25 22.51
N ASN A 78 -19.33 6.53 23.54
CA ASN A 78 -19.31 5.76 24.80
C ASN A 78 -19.16 6.71 25.99
N GLU A 79 -20.14 6.71 26.91
CA GLU A 79 -20.31 7.53 28.13
C GLU A 79 -19.02 8.10 28.79
N GLY A 80 -18.35 9.06 28.14
CA GLY A 80 -17.14 9.74 28.63
C GLY A 80 -15.80 9.32 28.01
N GLN A 81 -15.72 8.23 27.22
CA GLN A 81 -14.49 7.76 26.56
C GLN A 81 -14.43 8.07 25.06
N GLY A 82 -15.60 8.20 24.40
CA GLY A 82 -15.68 8.37 22.95
C GLY A 82 -15.42 7.07 22.18
N GLY A 83 -15.40 7.16 20.85
CA GLY A 83 -15.24 6.03 19.94
C GLY A 83 -15.19 6.49 18.49
N TYR A 84 -14.98 5.57 17.54
CA TYR A 84 -15.15 5.90 16.13
C TYR A 84 -16.54 5.53 15.65
N LYS A 85 -17.08 6.37 14.76
CA LYS A 85 -18.39 6.16 14.15
C LYS A 85 -18.28 6.27 12.64
N ARG A 86 -19.05 5.42 11.95
CA ARG A 86 -19.24 5.48 10.51
C ARG A 86 -20.34 6.48 10.20
N LEU A 87 -20.04 7.46 9.36
CA LEU A 87 -21.01 8.46 8.91
C LEU A 87 -21.10 8.45 7.38
N SER A 88 -22.31 8.28 6.87
CA SER A 88 -22.55 8.21 5.44
C SER A 88 -22.39 9.58 4.78
N PHE A 89 -21.40 9.71 3.90
CA PHE A 89 -21.23 10.90 3.07
C PHE A 89 -22.03 10.79 1.77
N LYS A 90 -22.38 9.58 1.32
CA LYS A 90 -23.20 9.31 0.13
C LYS A 90 -24.47 8.54 0.47
N ASP A 91 -25.53 8.67 -0.34
CA ASP A 91 -26.70 7.79 -0.23
C ASP A 91 -26.34 6.43 -0.83
N PRO A 92 -26.33 5.34 -0.06
CA PRO A 92 -25.99 4.02 -0.58
C PRO A 92 -27.01 3.50 -1.62
N ASN A 93 -28.23 4.07 -1.67
CA ASN A 93 -29.28 3.67 -2.61
C ASN A 93 -29.11 4.27 -4.02
N THR A 94 -28.06 5.06 -4.27
CA THR A 94 -27.80 5.57 -5.62
C THR A 94 -27.40 4.48 -6.61
N GLY A 95 -27.21 3.23 -6.14
CA GLY A 95 -26.81 2.09 -6.97
C GLY A 95 -25.40 2.23 -7.55
N ASN A 96 -24.58 3.12 -6.97
CA ASN A 96 -23.22 3.36 -7.45
C ASN A 96 -22.26 2.37 -6.80
N ASN A 97 -22.14 1.21 -7.43
CA ASN A 97 -21.25 0.12 -7.01
C ASN A 97 -20.05 -0.03 -7.93
N ALA A 98 -19.76 0.99 -8.74
CA ALA A 98 -18.68 0.98 -9.71
C ALA A 98 -17.70 2.12 -9.45
N TYR A 99 -16.41 1.83 -9.62
CA TYR A 99 -15.34 2.78 -9.34
C TYR A 99 -14.26 2.75 -10.43
N TRP A 100 -13.59 3.87 -10.63
CA TRP A 100 -12.33 3.93 -11.37
C TRP A 100 -11.18 4.00 -10.39
N ASN A 101 -10.20 3.11 -10.55
CA ASN A 101 -8.94 3.17 -9.82
C ASN A 101 -7.83 3.62 -10.76
N LEU A 102 -7.13 4.67 -10.34
CA LEU A 102 -5.93 5.15 -11.00
C LEU A 102 -4.77 5.04 -10.02
N LYS A 103 -3.71 4.36 -10.44
CA LYS A 103 -2.49 4.23 -9.67
C LYS A 103 -1.29 4.58 -10.53
N ALA A 104 -0.35 5.30 -9.94
CA ALA A 104 0.95 5.59 -10.53
C ALA A 104 2.02 5.29 -9.49
N ALA A 105 2.83 4.27 -9.74
CA ALA A 105 3.88 3.84 -8.82
C ALA A 105 5.12 3.39 -9.57
N ILE A 106 6.26 3.42 -8.89
CA ILE A 106 7.56 3.04 -9.43
C ILE A 106 8.32 2.21 -8.39
N ASN A 107 9.03 1.19 -8.87
CA ASN A 107 10.05 0.48 -8.11
C ASN A 107 11.40 0.70 -8.81
N ALA A 108 12.22 1.58 -8.26
CA ALA A 108 13.49 1.97 -8.84
C ALA A 108 14.62 1.28 -8.08
N GLY A 109 15.30 0.34 -8.74
CA GLY A 109 16.62 -0.07 -8.32
C GLY A 109 17.60 1.11 -8.46
N LEU A 110 18.49 1.27 -7.48
CA LEU A 110 19.50 2.32 -7.48
C LEU A 110 20.86 1.77 -7.90
N PHE A 111 21.26 0.70 -7.24
CA PHE A 111 22.58 0.09 -7.37
C PHE A 111 22.44 -1.41 -7.24
N ARG A 112 23.00 -2.17 -8.19
CA ARG A 112 23.08 -3.63 -8.10
C ARG A 112 24.53 -4.10 -8.19
N PHE A 113 24.94 -4.93 -7.24
CA PHE A 113 26.19 -5.68 -7.28
C PHE A 113 25.86 -7.15 -7.52
N SER A 114 26.45 -7.76 -8.54
CA SER A 114 26.21 -9.17 -8.88
C SER A 114 27.52 -9.94 -8.93
N TRP A 115 27.49 -11.19 -8.47
CA TRP A 115 28.60 -12.15 -8.59
C TRP A 115 28.13 -13.39 -9.33
N HIS A 116 28.52 -13.52 -10.60
CA HIS A 116 28.12 -14.60 -11.51
C HIS A 116 26.60 -14.89 -11.54
N ASN A 117 25.78 -13.90 -11.16
CA ASN A 117 24.34 -14.04 -10.87
C ASN A 117 23.98 -15.04 -9.76
N TYR A 118 24.96 -15.69 -9.12
CA TYR A 118 24.72 -16.52 -7.94
C TYR A 118 24.30 -15.69 -6.73
N LEU A 119 24.81 -14.47 -6.65
CA LEU A 119 24.48 -13.52 -5.59
C LEU A 119 24.28 -12.15 -6.23
N GLN A 120 23.15 -11.52 -5.95
CA GLN A 120 22.87 -10.16 -6.39
C GLN A 120 22.35 -9.34 -5.21
N LEU A 121 22.97 -8.20 -4.94
CA LEU A 121 22.53 -7.25 -3.92
C LEU A 121 22.08 -5.97 -4.62
N GLU A 122 20.87 -5.51 -4.33
CA GLU A 122 20.29 -4.30 -4.89
C GLU A 122 19.83 -3.35 -3.80
N LEU A 123 20.15 -2.06 -3.92
CA LEU A 123 19.49 -1.00 -3.16
C LEU A 123 18.34 -0.43 -3.98
N TYR A 124 17.20 -0.16 -3.37
CA TYR A 124 15.99 0.29 -4.07
C TYR A 124 15.26 1.43 -3.36
N LEU A 125 14.50 2.19 -4.14
CA LEU A 125 13.46 3.12 -3.70
C LEU A 125 12.17 2.76 -4.43
N HIS A 126 11.05 2.81 -3.74
CA HIS A 126 9.76 2.61 -4.38
C HIS A 126 8.71 3.55 -3.79
N GLY A 127 7.62 3.72 -4.52
CA GLY A 127 6.48 4.47 -4.05
C GLY A 127 5.53 4.87 -5.16
N GLY A 128 4.40 5.40 -4.76
CA GLY A 128 3.35 5.79 -5.68
C GLY A 128 2.17 6.47 -5.02
N LEU A 129 1.21 6.78 -5.88
CA LEU A 129 -0.07 7.33 -5.54
C LEU A 129 -1.16 6.40 -6.07
N ASN A 130 -2.17 6.14 -5.24
CA ASN A 130 -3.35 5.37 -5.58
C ASN A 130 -4.59 6.22 -5.34
N THR A 131 -5.53 6.31 -6.29
CA THR A 131 -6.75 7.10 -6.11
C THR A 131 -7.95 6.36 -6.69
N ILE A 132 -9.13 6.63 -6.12
CA ILE A 132 -10.39 6.01 -6.53
C ILE A 132 -11.46 7.07 -6.72
N PHE A 133 -12.20 6.94 -7.82
CA PHE A 133 -13.32 7.78 -8.19
C PHE A 133 -14.59 6.94 -8.30
N GLY A 134 -15.75 7.54 -8.01
CA GLY A 134 -17.01 6.94 -8.41
C GLY A 134 -17.11 6.85 -9.94
N ALA A 135 -17.51 5.70 -10.49
CA ALA A 135 -17.63 5.56 -11.95
C ALA A 135 -18.85 6.31 -12.53
N TYR A 136 -19.89 6.49 -11.71
CA TYR A 136 -21.13 7.17 -12.08
C TYR A 136 -21.52 8.23 -11.04
N GLY A 137 -22.34 9.19 -11.46
CA GLY A 137 -23.00 10.12 -10.55
C GLY A 137 -22.13 11.24 -9.97
N GLY A 138 -21.10 11.70 -10.70
CA GLY A 138 -20.30 12.88 -10.32
C GLY A 138 -18.80 12.76 -10.58
N VAL A 139 -18.26 11.53 -10.70
CA VAL A 139 -16.81 11.25 -10.68
C VAL A 139 -16.15 11.84 -9.43
N ASP A 140 -16.85 11.74 -8.28
CA ASP A 140 -16.35 12.23 -6.99
C ASP A 140 -15.05 11.49 -6.64
N VAL A 141 -14.02 12.24 -6.25
CA VAL A 141 -12.79 11.66 -5.74
C VAL A 141 -13.08 11.15 -4.33
N LEU A 142 -12.96 9.83 -4.13
CA LEU A 142 -13.10 9.23 -2.79
C LEU A 142 -11.90 9.61 -1.92
N GLY A 143 -10.72 9.66 -2.54
CA GLY A 143 -9.49 10.08 -1.91
C GLY A 143 -8.27 9.58 -2.67
N PHE A 144 -7.12 9.70 -2.02
CA PHE A 144 -5.86 9.21 -2.53
C PHE A 144 -4.96 8.70 -1.41
N ASP A 145 -4.17 7.69 -1.73
CA ASP A 145 -3.16 7.11 -0.86
C ASP A 145 -1.78 7.47 -1.40
N GLY A 146 -0.87 7.83 -0.49
CA GLY A 146 0.56 7.84 -0.72
C GLY A 146 1.21 6.62 -0.08
N PHE A 147 2.09 5.95 -0.81
CA PHE A 147 2.95 4.91 -0.27
C PHE A 147 4.38 5.06 -0.79
N TYR A 148 5.36 4.76 0.04
CA TYR A 148 6.76 4.79 -0.36
C TYR A 148 7.63 3.96 0.58
N GLY A 149 8.79 3.55 0.11
CA GLY A 149 9.76 2.83 0.91
C GLY A 149 11.14 2.80 0.27
N ALA A 150 12.10 2.29 1.05
CA ALA A 150 13.46 2.08 0.61
C ALA A 150 14.06 0.87 1.32
N GLY A 151 15.05 0.24 0.69
CA GLY A 151 15.70 -0.90 1.31
C GLY A 151 16.77 -1.54 0.46
N ALA A 152 17.01 -2.81 0.76
CA ALA A 152 17.91 -3.68 0.04
C ALA A 152 17.23 -5.01 -0.31
N SER A 153 17.58 -5.55 -1.46
CA SER A 153 17.15 -6.86 -1.94
C SER A 153 18.38 -7.75 -2.18
N LEU A 154 18.31 -9.01 -1.78
CA LEU A 154 19.34 -10.02 -1.99
C LEU A 154 18.77 -11.20 -2.77
N SER A 155 19.23 -11.44 -3.98
CA SER A 155 18.94 -12.64 -4.76
C SER A 155 20.04 -13.67 -4.62
N VAL A 156 19.66 -14.93 -4.44
CA VAL A 156 20.54 -16.09 -4.28
C VAL A 156 20.15 -17.15 -5.31
N PHE A 157 21.06 -17.44 -6.23
CA PHE A 157 20.92 -18.38 -7.35
C PHE A 157 19.70 -18.12 -8.25
N ASP A 158 19.20 -16.88 -8.29
CA ASP A 158 17.96 -16.51 -8.99
C ASP A 158 16.72 -17.32 -8.55
N ILE A 159 16.79 -17.96 -7.38
CA ILE A 159 15.72 -18.79 -6.81
C ILE A 159 15.13 -18.11 -5.58
N VAL A 160 15.96 -17.62 -4.67
CA VAL A 160 15.51 -16.99 -3.43
C VAL A 160 15.86 -15.52 -3.46
N THR A 161 14.86 -14.65 -3.35
CA THR A 161 15.06 -13.21 -3.16
C THR A 161 14.54 -12.80 -1.79
N LEU A 162 15.39 -12.14 -1.01
CA LEU A 162 15.02 -11.49 0.24
C LEU A 162 14.92 -9.99 0.02
N ARG A 163 13.97 -9.32 0.67
CA ARG A 163 13.85 -7.86 0.71
C ARG A 163 13.79 -7.41 2.16
N PHE A 164 14.51 -6.35 2.50
CA PHE A 164 14.44 -5.71 3.80
C PHE A 164 14.50 -4.20 3.64
N GLY A 165 13.67 -3.48 4.38
CA GLY A 165 13.64 -2.03 4.30
C GLY A 165 12.64 -1.40 5.24
N PHE A 166 12.19 -0.21 4.85
CA PHE A 166 11.05 0.43 5.49
C PHE A 166 9.95 0.72 4.47
N HIS A 167 8.73 0.86 4.98
CA HIS A 167 7.54 1.15 4.21
C HIS A 167 6.68 2.19 4.93
N HIS A 168 6.04 3.06 4.16
CA HIS A 168 5.14 4.10 4.64
C HIS A 168 3.84 4.05 3.84
N PHE A 169 2.72 4.23 4.54
CA PHE A 169 1.38 4.40 3.98
C PHE A 169 0.69 5.61 4.61
N SER A 170 0.02 6.42 3.79
CA SER A 170 -0.81 7.54 4.23
C SER A 170 -2.05 7.65 3.34
N GLY A 171 -3.23 7.63 3.94
CA GLY A 171 -4.50 7.85 3.27
C GLY A 171 -5.00 9.28 3.44
N HIS A 172 -5.59 9.85 2.40
CA HIS A 172 -6.17 11.18 2.40
C HIS A 172 -7.57 11.15 1.80
N TRP A 173 -8.49 11.87 2.45
CA TRP A 173 -9.86 12.00 1.97
C TRP A 173 -9.92 12.91 0.75
N GLY A 174 -10.75 12.56 -0.23
CA GLY A 174 -11.01 13.41 -1.40
C GLY A 174 -11.83 14.64 -1.01
N ASP A 175 -11.62 15.75 -1.70
CA ASP A 175 -12.29 17.01 -1.41
C ASP A 175 -13.80 16.93 -1.64
N GLU A 176 -14.30 16.21 -2.66
CA GLU A 176 -15.74 16.01 -2.81
C GLU A 176 -16.34 15.17 -1.68
N THR A 177 -15.63 14.11 -1.25
CA THR A 177 -16.04 13.29 -0.10
C THR A 177 -16.16 14.15 1.17
N LEU A 178 -15.17 15.02 1.40
CA LEU A 178 -15.19 15.95 2.52
C LEU A 178 -16.31 16.98 2.39
N ASN A 179 -16.51 17.56 1.21
CA ASN A 179 -17.55 18.55 0.96
C ASN A 179 -18.96 17.98 1.21
N ASP A 180 -19.23 16.78 0.71
CA ASP A 180 -20.50 16.07 0.94
C ASP A 180 -20.70 15.75 2.41
N PHE A 181 -19.64 15.28 3.07
CA PHE A 181 -19.67 15.02 4.51
C PHE A 181 -19.99 16.29 5.31
N TYR A 182 -19.24 17.38 5.13
CA TYR A 182 -19.43 18.62 5.89
C TYR A 182 -20.83 19.21 5.64
N SER A 183 -21.30 19.20 4.39
CA SER A 183 -22.65 19.67 4.03
C SER A 183 -23.75 18.89 4.77
N LYS A 184 -23.63 17.56 4.85
CA LYS A 184 -24.57 16.72 5.61
C LYS A 184 -24.43 16.91 7.12
N ALA A 185 -23.20 17.02 7.61
CA ALA A 185 -22.94 17.10 9.03
C ALA A 185 -23.41 18.41 9.66
N GLU A 186 -23.25 19.53 8.95
CA GLU A 186 -23.83 20.83 9.31
C GLU A 186 -25.36 20.75 9.38
N THR A 187 -25.98 20.12 8.38
CA THR A 187 -27.45 19.97 8.32
C THR A 187 -27.99 19.08 9.45
N ALA A 188 -27.25 18.03 9.83
CA ALA A 188 -27.64 17.08 10.87
C ALA A 188 -27.20 17.47 12.29
N ASN A 189 -26.49 18.59 12.45
CA ASN A 189 -25.95 19.07 13.74
C ASN A 189 -25.10 18.01 14.47
N TYR A 190 -24.32 17.22 13.71
CA TYR A 190 -23.42 16.23 14.29
C TYR A 190 -22.26 16.91 15.04
N LYS A 191 -21.92 16.39 16.22
CA LYS A 191 -20.79 16.85 17.04
C LYS A 191 -19.68 15.81 17.02
N TYR A 192 -18.86 15.79 15.97
CA TYR A 192 -17.65 14.97 15.89
C TYR A 192 -16.43 15.79 16.31
N SER A 193 -15.39 15.12 16.78
CA SER A 193 -14.15 15.75 17.24
C SER A 193 -13.08 15.85 16.16
N GLY A 194 -13.15 15.02 15.13
CA GLY A 194 -12.23 15.07 13.99
C GLY A 194 -12.51 13.98 12.96
N LEU A 195 -11.98 14.19 11.75
CA LEU A 195 -11.88 13.17 10.71
C LEU A 195 -10.75 12.21 11.06
N THR A 196 -10.96 10.93 10.81
CA THR A 196 -9.91 9.92 10.97
C THR A 196 -9.26 9.67 9.62
N GLU A 197 -7.94 9.81 9.57
CA GLU A 197 -7.11 9.41 8.43
C GLU A 197 -6.33 8.15 8.81
N TYR A 198 -6.09 7.29 7.85
CA TYR A 198 -5.20 6.15 8.02
C TYR A 198 -3.76 6.60 7.77
N THR A 199 -2.86 6.27 8.70
CA THR A 199 -1.43 6.46 8.50
C THR A 199 -0.70 5.31 9.13
N ARG A 200 0.30 4.79 8.44
CA ARG A 200 1.23 3.80 8.97
C ARG A 200 2.62 4.19 8.50
N ASN A 201 3.24 5.03 9.30
CA ASN A 201 4.49 5.68 8.96
C ASN A 201 5.68 4.84 9.46
N ASN A 202 6.60 4.56 8.55
CA ASN A 202 7.87 3.90 8.82
C ASN A 202 7.68 2.55 9.53
N SER A 203 7.11 1.57 8.83
CA SER A 203 7.18 0.17 9.24
C SER A 203 8.48 -0.45 8.77
N TRP A 204 9.06 -1.37 9.56
CA TRP A 204 10.02 -2.34 9.06
C TRP A 204 9.33 -3.33 8.13
N LEU A 205 9.96 -3.60 6.99
CA LEU A 205 9.51 -4.55 5.99
C LEU A 205 10.55 -5.67 5.85
N PHE A 206 10.10 -6.92 5.84
CA PHE A 206 10.91 -8.06 5.46
C PHE A 206 10.11 -9.04 4.61
N ASP A 207 10.65 -9.38 3.44
CA ASP A 207 9.97 -10.27 2.51
C ASP A 207 10.91 -11.34 1.97
N ILE A 208 10.31 -12.45 1.57
CA ILE A 208 10.97 -13.56 0.91
C ILE A 208 10.15 -13.98 -0.30
N SER A 209 10.81 -14.20 -1.43
CA SER A 209 10.26 -14.76 -2.65
C SER A 209 11.09 -15.97 -3.05
N ILE A 210 10.43 -17.07 -3.39
CA ILE A 210 11.05 -18.33 -3.82
C ILE A 210 10.47 -18.72 -5.17
N GLN A 211 11.33 -18.79 -6.19
CA GLN A 211 11.01 -19.15 -7.56
C GLN A 211 11.85 -20.36 -7.99
N PRO A 212 11.46 -21.59 -7.61
CA PRO A 212 12.25 -22.79 -7.91
C PRO A 212 12.30 -23.12 -9.40
N VAL A 213 11.35 -22.62 -10.17
CA VAL A 213 11.24 -22.76 -11.63
C VAL A 213 10.71 -21.45 -12.20
N SER A 214 11.02 -21.17 -13.47
CA SER A 214 10.70 -19.88 -14.10
C SER A 214 9.20 -19.54 -14.11
N TRP A 215 8.32 -20.53 -14.09
CA TRP A 215 6.86 -20.35 -14.20
C TRP A 215 6.12 -20.33 -12.85
N PHE A 216 6.79 -20.51 -11.72
CA PHE A 216 6.12 -20.59 -10.41
C PHE A 216 6.89 -19.87 -9.31
N ARG A 217 6.17 -19.04 -8.56
CA ARG A 217 6.71 -18.24 -7.46
C ARG A 217 5.81 -18.33 -6.25
N VAL A 218 6.41 -18.42 -5.06
CA VAL A 218 5.71 -18.21 -3.78
C VAL A 218 6.43 -17.12 -3.00
N PHE A 219 5.68 -16.37 -2.20
CA PHE A 219 6.26 -15.29 -1.43
C PHE A 219 5.54 -15.13 -0.08
N ALA A 220 6.26 -14.48 0.84
CA ALA A 220 5.74 -14.04 2.11
C ALA A 220 6.35 -12.67 2.45
N GLU A 221 5.55 -11.81 3.07
CA GLU A 221 5.93 -10.49 3.55
C GLU A 221 5.50 -10.33 4.99
N VAL A 222 6.31 -9.63 5.78
CA VAL A 222 5.96 -9.22 7.13
C VAL A 222 6.32 -7.75 7.32
N GLU A 223 5.37 -7.01 7.88
CA GLU A 223 5.52 -5.60 8.13
C GLU A 223 5.16 -5.27 9.59
N LEU A 224 6.10 -4.62 10.28
CA LEU A 224 6.00 -4.22 11.69
C LEU A 224 6.18 -2.71 11.82
N PRO A 225 5.26 -1.97 12.45
CA PRO A 225 5.48 -0.55 12.71
C PRO A 225 6.75 -0.33 13.54
N GLN A 226 7.55 0.68 13.22
CA GLN A 226 8.67 1.05 14.07
C GLN A 226 8.18 1.55 15.43
N HIS A 227 9.02 1.38 16.46
CA HIS A 227 8.75 1.88 17.82
C HIS A 227 8.45 3.38 17.89
N VAL A 228 8.97 4.17 16.93
CA VAL A 228 8.73 5.62 16.81
C VAL A 228 7.90 5.99 15.56
N GLY A 229 7.25 4.99 14.95
CA GLY A 229 6.43 5.15 13.75
C GLY A 229 5.09 5.81 14.07
N TRP A 230 4.64 6.70 13.20
CA TRP A 230 3.34 7.36 13.33
C TRP A 230 2.21 6.47 12.80
N ILE A 231 1.25 6.09 13.65
CA ILE A 231 0.16 5.18 13.28
C ILE A 231 -1.18 5.84 13.58
N ARG A 232 -2.11 5.83 12.62
CA ARG A 232 -3.49 6.29 12.79
C ARG A 232 -4.48 5.27 12.21
N PRO A 233 -5.69 5.12 12.80
CA PRO A 233 -6.21 5.82 13.99
C PRO A 233 -5.45 5.54 15.29
N ALA A 234 -5.67 6.36 16.33
CA ALA A 234 -5.08 6.15 17.66
C ALA A 234 -5.32 4.74 18.23
N ALA A 235 -6.50 4.16 18.00
CA ALA A 235 -6.82 2.82 18.47
C ALA A 235 -5.96 1.71 17.85
N HIS A 236 -5.31 1.95 16.71
CA HIS A 236 -4.42 0.97 16.10
C HIS A 236 -2.99 1.03 16.65
N VAL A 237 -2.64 2.07 17.42
CA VAL A 237 -1.30 2.30 17.94
C VAL A 237 -0.97 1.25 19.02
N PRO A 238 0.06 0.42 18.84
CA PRO A 238 0.55 -0.49 19.88
C PRO A 238 0.98 0.24 21.15
N ALA A 239 0.83 -0.39 22.31
CA ALA A 239 1.13 0.22 23.60
C ALA A 239 2.62 0.60 23.78
N ASP A 240 3.53 -0.09 23.09
CA ASP A 240 4.97 0.19 23.12
C ASP A 240 5.42 1.20 22.06
N THR A 241 4.52 1.75 21.24
CA THR A 241 4.90 2.81 20.30
C THR A 241 4.96 4.16 21.01
N VAL A 242 6.10 4.85 20.88
CA VAL A 242 6.33 6.16 21.51
C VAL A 242 6.37 7.27 20.48
N LYS A 243 6.06 8.48 20.95
CA LYS A 243 6.16 9.67 20.13
C LYS A 243 7.63 9.98 19.81
N ASN A 244 7.94 10.18 18.53
CA ASN A 244 9.26 10.63 18.12
C ASN A 244 9.55 12.05 18.62
N THR A 245 10.78 12.31 19.06
CA THR A 245 11.23 13.65 19.43
C THR A 245 11.43 14.52 18.20
N SER A 246 10.81 15.70 18.18
CA SER A 246 11.13 16.76 17.22
C SER A 246 11.23 18.09 17.93
N GLU A 247 11.85 19.10 17.30
CA GLU A 247 11.87 20.47 17.83
C GLU A 247 10.46 21.03 18.08
N GLU A 248 9.46 20.58 17.31
CA GLU A 248 8.04 20.94 17.43
C GLU A 248 7.30 20.13 18.51
N SER A 249 7.92 19.07 19.03
CA SER A 249 7.37 18.22 20.09
C SER A 249 8.47 17.72 21.03
N PRO A 250 8.82 18.50 22.07
CA PRO A 250 9.89 18.14 23.00
C PRO A 250 9.55 16.98 23.94
N ASP A 251 8.29 16.54 23.98
CA ASP A 251 7.84 15.40 24.77
C ASP A 251 8.25 14.06 24.11
N ALA A 252 9.53 13.69 24.29
CA ALA A 252 10.07 12.36 24.01
C ALA A 252 9.37 11.28 24.85
N ASP A 253 9.34 10.04 24.36
CA ASP A 253 9.09 8.83 25.18
C ASP A 253 7.72 8.76 25.87
N LYS A 254 6.76 9.58 25.46
CA LYS A 254 5.34 9.40 25.84
C LYS A 254 4.66 8.40 24.89
N PRO A 255 3.66 7.62 25.37
CA PRO A 255 2.86 6.76 24.51
C PRO A 255 2.31 7.55 23.32
N LEU A 256 2.55 7.07 22.11
CA LEU A 256 2.07 7.75 20.91
C LEU A 256 0.54 7.80 20.87
N SER A 257 -0.10 6.72 21.32
CA SER A 257 -1.56 6.57 21.33
C SER A 257 -2.24 7.75 22.00
N ASP A 258 -1.80 8.18 23.18
CA ASP A 258 -2.49 9.22 23.91
C ASP A 258 -2.19 10.65 23.40
N TYR A 259 -1.12 10.82 22.61
CA TYR A 259 -0.97 12.01 21.77
C TYR A 259 -1.98 12.02 20.61
N ILE A 260 -2.15 10.91 19.89
CA ILE A 260 -3.05 10.85 18.74
C ILE A 260 -4.52 10.90 19.18
N TYR A 261 -4.90 10.22 20.27
CA TYR A 261 -6.25 10.33 20.85
C TYR A 261 -6.61 11.78 21.14
N ARG A 262 -5.70 12.58 21.71
CA ARG A 262 -5.94 14.02 21.93
C ARG A 262 -6.15 14.81 20.64
N GLN A 263 -5.42 14.49 19.58
CA GLN A 263 -5.60 15.12 18.26
C GLN A 263 -6.94 14.77 17.64
N GLU A 264 -7.38 13.52 17.82
CA GLU A 264 -8.70 13.04 17.40
C GLU A 264 -9.81 13.48 18.36
N GLY A 265 -9.46 14.14 19.47
CA GLY A 265 -10.37 14.62 20.51
C GLY A 265 -11.04 13.51 21.32
N LEU A 266 -10.43 12.33 21.39
CA LEU A 266 -10.84 11.21 22.21
C LEU A 266 -10.01 11.16 23.51
N VAL A 267 -10.47 10.38 24.48
CA VAL A 267 -9.71 10.11 25.72
C VAL A 267 -9.05 8.75 25.57
N ASN A 268 -7.79 8.64 25.98
CA ASN A 268 -7.02 7.41 25.84
C ASN A 268 -7.70 6.23 26.54
N SER A 269 -7.89 5.14 25.80
CA SER A 269 -8.35 3.84 26.29
C SER A 269 -7.26 2.75 26.20
N ASN A 270 -6.07 3.06 25.66
CA ASN A 270 -5.03 2.07 25.33
C ASN A 270 -4.21 1.54 26.52
N ASP A 271 -4.61 1.80 27.76
CA ASP A 271 -3.87 1.32 28.95
C ASP A 271 -3.93 -0.22 29.12
N GLU A 272 -4.61 -0.95 28.23
CA GLU A 272 -4.90 -2.39 28.36
C GLU A 272 -4.45 -3.28 27.19
N TYR A 273 -3.77 -2.75 26.16
CA TYR A 273 -3.36 -3.61 25.04
C TYR A 273 -2.28 -4.62 25.48
N PRO A 274 -2.44 -5.92 25.17
CA PRO A 274 -1.45 -6.92 25.54
C PRO A 274 -0.16 -6.67 24.74
N SER A 275 0.99 -7.04 25.32
CA SER A 275 2.30 -6.90 24.67
C SER A 275 2.44 -7.72 23.38
N SER A 276 1.51 -8.62 23.09
CA SER A 276 1.41 -9.40 21.86
C SER A 276 0.80 -8.61 20.69
N TYR A 277 0.08 -7.52 20.95
CA TYR A 277 -0.43 -6.64 19.91
C TYR A 277 0.66 -5.69 19.42
N LYS A 278 0.97 -5.75 18.12
CA LYS A 278 2.00 -4.94 17.45
C LYS A 278 1.51 -4.31 16.15
N ALA A 279 0.22 -4.43 15.86
CA ALA A 279 -0.36 -4.10 14.56
C ALA A 279 0.40 -4.76 13.39
N TRP A 280 0.78 -6.04 13.53
CA TRP A 280 1.43 -6.80 12.45
C TRP A 280 0.60 -6.80 11.16
N ARG A 281 1.30 -6.74 10.02
CA ARG A 281 0.75 -7.12 8.72
C ARG A 281 1.59 -8.28 8.17
N ILE A 282 0.91 -9.29 7.68
CA ILE A 282 1.54 -10.48 7.12
C ILE A 282 0.87 -10.75 5.78
N GLY A 283 1.67 -10.86 4.72
CA GLY A 283 1.19 -11.22 3.41
C GLY A 283 1.82 -12.53 2.95
N VAL A 284 1.07 -13.34 2.22
CA VAL A 284 1.58 -14.55 1.56
C VAL A 284 0.88 -14.72 0.23
N GLY A 285 1.55 -15.37 -0.72
CA GLY A 285 0.92 -15.61 -2.00
C GLY A 285 1.71 -16.51 -2.92
N ALA A 286 1.14 -16.70 -4.10
CA ALA A 286 1.69 -17.54 -5.14
C ALA A 286 1.33 -17.02 -6.52
N GLU A 287 2.22 -17.26 -7.49
CA GLU A 287 2.03 -16.87 -8.88
C GLU A 287 2.45 -18.00 -9.81
N VAL A 288 1.69 -18.14 -10.88
CA VAL A 288 1.97 -19.04 -12.00
C VAL A 288 2.03 -18.20 -13.26
N GLU A 289 3.11 -18.33 -14.02
CA GLU A 289 3.33 -17.61 -15.27
C GLU A 289 3.54 -18.61 -16.43
N ILE A 290 2.74 -18.48 -17.48
CA ILE A 290 2.75 -19.38 -18.64
C ILE A 290 3.06 -18.56 -19.89
N PRO A 291 4.22 -18.74 -20.53
CA PRO A 291 4.51 -18.09 -21.79
C PRO A 291 3.58 -18.64 -22.86
N ILE A 292 2.87 -17.75 -23.55
CA ILE A 292 2.04 -18.07 -24.71
C ILE A 292 2.82 -17.69 -25.96
N PRO A 293 3.30 -18.68 -26.75
CA PRO A 293 4.13 -18.41 -27.91
C PRO A 293 3.51 -17.35 -28.81
N THR A 294 4.31 -16.36 -29.22
CA THR A 294 3.93 -15.26 -30.14
C THR A 294 2.89 -14.26 -29.63
N VAL A 295 2.36 -14.45 -28.41
CA VAL A 295 1.38 -13.54 -27.81
C VAL A 295 2.01 -12.77 -26.65
N GLY A 296 2.53 -13.46 -25.65
CA GLY A 296 3.01 -12.83 -24.42
C GLY A 296 3.05 -13.81 -23.25
N LEU A 297 2.85 -13.31 -22.03
CA LEU A 297 2.87 -14.08 -20.80
C LEU A 297 1.50 -14.04 -20.14
N ALA A 298 0.85 -15.19 -19.97
CA ALA A 298 -0.34 -15.27 -19.12
C ALA A 298 0.08 -15.56 -17.68
N TYR A 299 -0.58 -14.94 -16.70
CA TYR A 299 -0.33 -15.26 -15.29
C TYR A 299 -1.61 -15.42 -14.49
N LEU A 300 -1.51 -16.24 -13.44
CA LEU A 300 -2.47 -16.33 -12.34
C LEU A 300 -1.73 -15.99 -11.05
N ALA A 301 -2.24 -15.04 -10.29
CA ALA A 301 -1.67 -14.59 -9.03
C ALA A 301 -2.70 -14.67 -7.90
N LEU A 302 -2.26 -15.14 -6.74
CA LEU A 302 -3.00 -15.10 -5.48
C LEU A 302 -2.17 -14.30 -4.46
N ASP A 303 -2.81 -13.30 -3.86
CA ASP A 303 -2.27 -12.52 -2.75
C ASP A 303 -3.21 -12.64 -1.56
N MET A 304 -2.69 -12.87 -0.37
CA MET A 304 -3.45 -12.94 0.88
C MET A 304 -2.78 -12.07 1.92
N GLN A 305 -3.55 -11.22 2.60
CA GLN A 305 -3.06 -10.31 3.62
C GLN A 305 -3.81 -10.51 4.93
N PHE A 306 -3.07 -10.47 6.03
CA PHE A 306 -3.56 -10.60 7.39
C PHE A 306 -3.16 -9.36 8.18
N HIS A 307 -4.13 -8.68 8.78
CA HIS A 307 -3.92 -7.44 9.50
C HIS A 307 -4.34 -7.61 10.97
N GLN A 308 -3.36 -7.48 11.88
CA GLN A 308 -3.59 -7.69 13.31
C GLN A 308 -4.51 -6.62 13.92
N ASP A 309 -4.57 -5.44 13.33
CA ASP A 309 -5.46 -4.34 13.73
C ASP A 309 -6.95 -4.71 13.61
N GLY A 310 -7.30 -5.77 12.86
CA GLY A 310 -8.64 -6.38 12.89
C GLY A 310 -9.09 -6.88 14.27
N LYS A 311 -8.15 -7.04 15.23
CA LYS A 311 -8.43 -7.34 16.65
C LYS A 311 -9.03 -6.15 17.41
N ILE A 312 -9.01 -4.95 16.85
CA ILE A 312 -9.49 -3.73 17.51
C ILE A 312 -10.93 -3.46 17.12
N ASN A 313 -11.79 -3.29 18.12
CA ASN A 313 -13.13 -2.81 17.90
C ASN A 313 -13.12 -1.27 17.87
N LEU A 314 -13.35 -0.70 16.68
CA LEU A 314 -13.32 0.75 16.48
C LEU A 314 -14.46 1.50 17.22
N GLU A 315 -15.56 0.83 17.54
CA GLU A 315 -16.67 1.47 18.25
C GLU A 315 -16.39 1.56 19.75
N THR A 316 -15.82 0.51 20.35
CA THR A 316 -15.51 0.44 21.79
C THR A 316 -14.08 0.86 22.13
N LEU A 317 -13.20 0.97 21.11
CA LEU A 317 -11.76 1.19 21.23
C LEU A 317 -11.03 0.10 22.04
N GLN A 318 -11.59 -1.12 22.08
CA GLN A 318 -11.03 -2.23 22.85
C GLN A 318 -10.35 -3.26 21.95
N TYR A 319 -9.26 -3.83 22.47
CA TYR A 319 -8.65 -5.04 21.93
C TYR A 319 -9.48 -6.26 22.32
N GLU A 320 -9.89 -7.06 21.34
CA GLU A 320 -10.68 -8.27 21.55
C GLU A 320 -9.82 -9.50 21.19
N GLU A 321 -9.32 -10.24 22.19
CA GLU A 321 -8.41 -11.37 21.97
C GLU A 321 -9.00 -12.46 21.07
N ASP A 322 -10.31 -12.70 21.16
CA ASP A 322 -11.02 -13.72 20.38
C ASP A 322 -11.43 -13.25 18.97
N ARG A 323 -11.40 -11.95 18.69
CA ARG A 323 -11.74 -11.40 17.36
C ARG A 323 -10.69 -11.84 16.33
N PRO A 324 -11.02 -12.26 15.11
CA PRO A 324 -9.98 -12.67 14.16
C PRO A 324 -9.08 -11.48 13.74
N TRP A 325 -7.93 -11.78 13.16
CA TRP A 325 -7.22 -10.77 12.36
C TRP A 325 -8.08 -10.46 11.14
N ASP A 326 -8.02 -9.23 10.65
CA ASP A 326 -8.65 -8.91 9.38
C ASP A 326 -7.91 -9.66 8.29
N PHE A 327 -8.67 -10.21 7.35
CA PHE A 327 -8.16 -11.03 6.27
C PHE A 327 -8.70 -10.51 4.96
N GLU A 328 -7.83 -10.44 3.96
CA GLU A 328 -8.20 -10.14 2.59
C GLU A 328 -7.40 -10.97 1.61
N TYR A 329 -7.97 -11.15 0.43
CA TYR A 329 -7.27 -11.81 -0.66
C TYR A 329 -7.65 -11.23 -2.02
N THR A 330 -6.72 -11.35 -2.95
CA THR A 330 -6.90 -11.00 -4.36
C THR A 330 -6.48 -12.16 -5.23
N ILE A 331 -7.30 -12.52 -6.20
CA ILE A 331 -6.95 -13.45 -7.27
C ILE A 331 -6.96 -12.66 -8.58
N ALA A 332 -5.84 -12.63 -9.28
CA ALA A 332 -5.68 -11.92 -10.54
C ALA A 332 -5.30 -12.87 -11.67
N LEU A 333 -5.90 -12.67 -12.84
CA LEU A 333 -5.55 -13.31 -14.10
C LEU A 333 -5.18 -12.20 -15.08
N GLY A 334 -4.00 -12.29 -15.69
CA GLY A 334 -3.57 -11.28 -16.66
C GLY A 334 -2.82 -11.85 -17.85
N MET A 335 -2.74 -11.02 -18.89
CA MET A 335 -1.93 -11.25 -20.08
C MET A 335 -0.99 -10.05 -20.24
N SER A 336 0.29 -10.32 -20.17
CA SER A 336 1.38 -9.36 -20.28
C SER A 336 2.01 -9.42 -21.66
N LEU A 337 2.21 -8.25 -22.26
CA LEU A 337 2.77 -8.05 -23.58
C LEU A 337 4.02 -7.17 -23.42
N GLN A 338 5.16 -7.68 -23.85
CA GLN A 338 6.43 -6.96 -23.84
C GLN A 338 7.19 -7.29 -25.12
N GLU A 339 7.50 -6.26 -25.91
CA GLU A 339 8.21 -6.43 -27.20
C GLU A 339 9.71 -6.61 -27.00
N ASP A 340 10.29 -5.89 -26.04
CA ASP A 340 11.70 -5.89 -25.67
C ASP A 340 11.80 -5.74 -24.14
N GLU A 341 12.74 -6.43 -23.50
CA GLU A 341 12.96 -6.37 -22.04
C GLU A 341 13.21 -4.94 -21.51
N ARG A 342 13.61 -4.01 -22.37
CA ARG A 342 13.83 -2.59 -22.03
C ARG A 342 12.58 -1.73 -22.15
N MET A 343 11.49 -2.27 -22.67
CA MET A 343 10.22 -1.58 -22.84
C MET A 343 9.28 -1.94 -21.68
N PRO A 344 8.38 -1.03 -21.27
CA PRO A 344 7.39 -1.32 -20.25
C PRO A 344 6.53 -2.54 -20.63
N GLU A 345 6.25 -3.41 -19.66
CA GLU A 345 5.31 -4.51 -19.83
C GLU A 345 3.89 -3.96 -19.77
N VAL A 346 3.11 -4.14 -20.85
CA VAL A 346 1.69 -3.77 -20.89
C VAL A 346 0.87 -4.99 -20.52
N THR A 347 0.05 -4.88 -19.47
CA THR A 347 -0.76 -6.00 -18.99
C THR A 347 -2.25 -5.66 -19.07
N ILE A 348 -3.05 -6.60 -19.57
CA ILE A 348 -4.50 -6.60 -19.40
C ILE A 348 -4.83 -7.57 -18.28
N GLU A 349 -5.55 -7.11 -17.25
CA GLU A 349 -5.82 -7.88 -16.04
C GLU A 349 -7.31 -7.89 -15.70
N VAL A 350 -7.77 -9.03 -15.20
CA VAL A 350 -9.00 -9.15 -14.42
C VAL A 350 -8.67 -9.73 -13.05
N ALA A 351 -9.32 -9.22 -12.01
CA ALA A 351 -9.12 -9.73 -10.66
C ALA A 351 -10.42 -9.77 -9.87
N TRP A 352 -10.44 -10.64 -8.86
CA TRP A 352 -11.43 -10.66 -7.81
C TRP A 352 -10.74 -10.33 -6.49
N HIS A 353 -11.37 -9.45 -5.71
CA HIS A 353 -10.90 -9.09 -4.37
C HIS A 353 -12.03 -9.27 -3.35
N ASP A 354 -11.68 -9.74 -2.15
CA ASP A 354 -12.54 -9.81 -0.96
C ASP A 354 -11.69 -9.40 0.25
N GLY A 355 -12.04 -8.29 0.90
CA GLY A 355 -11.14 -7.64 1.84
C GLY A 355 -11.45 -6.19 2.16
N ARG A 356 -10.42 -5.40 2.47
CA ARG A 356 -10.56 -3.96 2.69
C ARG A 356 -10.77 -3.24 1.36
N PHE A 357 -11.53 -2.14 1.39
CA PHE A 357 -11.64 -1.29 0.21
C PHE A 357 -10.26 -0.77 -0.22
N PRO A 358 -9.94 -0.69 -1.54
CA PRO A 358 -8.60 -0.39 -2.05
C PRO A 358 -8.22 1.10 -1.95
N LEU A 359 -8.56 1.73 -0.82
CA LEU A 359 -8.18 3.07 -0.43
C LEU A 359 -7.99 3.10 1.09
N LEU A 360 -6.83 3.55 1.56
CA LEU A 360 -6.40 3.37 2.96
C LEU A 360 -7.36 4.00 3.96
N ASN A 361 -7.96 5.15 3.63
CA ASN A 361 -8.94 5.79 4.52
C ASN A 361 -10.24 4.99 4.69
N PHE A 362 -10.47 3.98 3.86
CA PHE A 362 -11.56 3.02 3.97
C PHE A 362 -11.11 1.66 4.55
N PHE A 363 -9.98 1.60 5.28
CA PHE A 363 -9.47 0.36 5.89
C PHE A 363 -10.49 -0.40 6.75
N PHE A 364 -11.48 0.30 7.30
CA PHE A 364 -12.55 -0.26 8.15
C PHE A 364 -13.75 -0.78 7.34
N GLN A 365 -13.79 -0.51 6.04
CA GLN A 365 -14.87 -0.86 5.13
C GLN A 365 -14.50 -2.16 4.41
N GLU A 366 -15.29 -3.20 4.68
CA GLU A 366 -15.25 -4.43 3.88
C GLU A 366 -15.70 -4.12 2.44
N SER A 367 -15.07 -4.76 1.48
CA SER A 367 -15.36 -4.64 0.07
C SER A 367 -15.14 -5.97 -0.64
N ARG A 368 -15.96 -6.17 -1.67
CA ARG A 368 -15.80 -7.25 -2.64
C ARG A 368 -15.96 -6.65 -3.99
N TYR A 369 -15.10 -6.98 -4.94
CA TYR A 369 -15.26 -6.47 -6.30
C TYR A 369 -14.54 -7.31 -7.34
N PHE A 370 -15.08 -7.26 -8.55
CA PHE A 370 -14.32 -7.59 -9.74
C PHE A 370 -13.62 -6.33 -10.22
N SER A 371 -12.35 -6.44 -10.61
CA SER A 371 -11.66 -5.38 -11.33
C SER A 371 -11.23 -5.85 -12.71
N ALA A 372 -11.24 -4.95 -13.68
CA ALA A 372 -10.68 -5.16 -15.00
C ALA A 372 -9.93 -3.91 -15.43
N GLY A 373 -8.75 -4.05 -16.02
CA GLY A 373 -7.97 -2.88 -16.40
C GLY A 373 -6.68 -3.16 -17.13
N ILE A 374 -5.92 -2.08 -17.30
CA ILE A 374 -4.61 -2.08 -17.94
C ILE A 374 -3.57 -1.65 -16.91
N LEU A 375 -2.45 -2.35 -16.90
CA LEU A 375 -1.31 -2.07 -16.06
C LEU A 375 -0.06 -1.85 -16.93
N LEU A 376 0.84 -1.01 -16.44
CA LEU A 376 2.18 -0.83 -16.97
C LEU A 376 3.18 -1.10 -15.85
N THR A 377 4.07 -2.06 -16.10
CA THR A 377 5.22 -2.35 -15.23
C THR A 377 6.46 -1.76 -15.89
N LEU A 378 7.20 -0.94 -15.14
CA LEU A 378 8.41 -0.25 -15.59
C LEU A 378 9.67 -0.98 -15.17
#